data_AF-A0A954NZI8-F1
#
_entry.id   AF-A0A954NZI8-F1
#
_cell.length_a   1.000
_cell.length_b   1.000
_cell.length_c   1.000
_cell.angle_alpha   90.00
_cell.angle_beta   90.00
_cell.angle_gamma   90.00
#
_symmetry.space_group_name_H-M   'P 1'
#
loop_
_entity.id
_entity.type
_entity.pdbx_description
1 polymer ?
#
loop_
_entity_poly.entity_id
_entity_poly.type
_entity_poly.pdbx_seq_one_letter_code
_entity_poly.pdbx_strand_id
1 'polypeptide(L)'
;GPAAFYDGGFYNIGVRPTVEDLGVGGRHPTLGPWSLARRVQEGQDPDLNGQKLSIGPNDRLAVDGAFKTPGLRNVELTGPFMHNGGMRTLTEVVQFYARRADFFEENLDNLDPDVDGIGEVRGNDRKVAALVEFLKTLTDERVRYQEAPFDHPELLVPNGHRGVDGEVALDDEVLLPAVGKSGGDRLKSFEEILP
;
A
#
# COMPACT_ATOMS: atom_id res chain seq x y z
N GLY A 1 5.29 13.89 -20.59
CA GLY A 1 6.11 12.92 -21.35
C GLY A 1 5.33 12.40 -22.56
N PRO A 2 5.93 11.54 -23.41
CA PRO A 2 5.18 10.83 -24.45
C PRO A 2 4.14 9.90 -23.82
N ALA A 3 3.07 9.60 -24.56
CA ALA A 3 2.04 8.65 -24.13
C ALA A 3 2.67 7.27 -23.80
N ALA A 4 2.14 6.60 -22.77
CA ALA A 4 2.59 5.29 -22.36
C ALA A 4 1.39 4.40 -22.00
N PHE A 5 1.55 3.09 -22.16
CA PHE A 5 0.59 2.10 -21.68
C PHE A 5 0.98 1.66 -20.26
N TYR A 6 -0.02 1.43 -19.43
CA TYR A 6 0.15 1.00 -18.04
C TYR A 6 -1.06 0.21 -17.57
N ASP A 7 -0.93 -0.45 -16.43
CA ASP A 7 -2.00 -1.20 -15.81
C ASP A 7 -2.87 -0.24 -14.99
N GLY A 8 -4.16 -0.11 -15.35
CA GLY A 8 -5.07 0.82 -14.67
C GLY A 8 -5.12 0.59 -13.15
N GLY A 9 -4.94 1.68 -12.39
CA GLY A 9 -4.88 1.63 -10.92
C GLY A 9 -3.50 1.33 -10.34
N PHE A 10 -2.48 1.09 -11.16
CA PHE A 10 -1.08 0.95 -10.75
C PHE A 10 -0.27 2.14 -11.21
N TYR A 11 0.41 2.81 -10.29
CA TYR A 11 1.15 4.04 -10.58
C TYR A 11 2.49 4.06 -9.88
N ASN A 12 3.52 4.55 -10.56
CA ASN A 12 4.80 4.84 -9.95
C ASN A 12 4.74 6.26 -9.39
N ILE A 13 4.80 6.36 -8.06
CA ILE A 13 4.75 7.63 -7.32
C ILE A 13 6.11 8.05 -6.76
N GLY A 14 7.17 7.30 -7.03
CA GLY A 14 8.54 7.64 -6.63
C GLY A 14 8.85 7.52 -5.14
N VAL A 15 8.30 6.50 -4.46
CA VAL A 15 8.68 6.16 -3.05
C VAL A 15 10.10 5.62 -2.95
N ARG A 16 10.56 4.88 -3.96
CA ARG A 16 11.91 4.31 -4.10
C ARG A 16 12.37 4.42 -5.57
N PRO A 17 13.67 4.30 -5.87
CA PRO A 17 14.13 4.16 -7.25
C PRO A 17 13.52 2.91 -7.90
N THR A 18 13.01 3.03 -9.13
CA THR A 18 12.41 1.91 -9.89
C THR A 18 13.29 0.65 -9.91
N VAL A 19 14.61 0.83 -10.00
CA VAL A 19 15.59 -0.27 -10.07
C VAL A 19 15.64 -1.14 -8.82
N GLU A 20 15.22 -0.61 -7.67
CA GLU A 20 15.18 -1.33 -6.40
C GLU A 20 13.79 -1.89 -6.08
N ASP A 21 12.77 -1.44 -6.81
CA ASP A 21 11.38 -1.57 -6.38
C ASP A 21 10.45 -1.63 -7.60
N LEU A 22 10.41 -2.78 -8.28
CA LEU A 22 9.78 -2.91 -9.59
C LEU A 22 8.24 -2.97 -9.57
N GLY A 23 7.62 -3.29 -8.44
CA GLY A 23 6.17 -3.45 -8.33
C GLY A 23 5.58 -4.40 -9.38
N VAL A 24 4.52 -3.95 -10.06
CA VAL A 24 3.86 -4.74 -11.13
C VAL A 24 4.70 -4.90 -12.41
N GLY A 25 5.75 -4.09 -12.57
CA GLY A 25 6.75 -4.22 -13.62
C GLY A 25 7.67 -5.43 -13.42
N GLY A 26 7.62 -6.09 -12.26
CA GLY A 26 8.36 -7.32 -12.02
C GLY A 26 8.01 -8.46 -12.99
N ARG A 27 8.87 -9.49 -13.00
CA ARG A 27 8.70 -10.70 -13.79
C ARG A 27 8.99 -11.92 -12.93
N HIS A 28 8.13 -12.93 -13.02
CA HIS A 28 8.44 -14.25 -12.49
C HIS A 28 9.31 -15.03 -13.49
N PRO A 29 10.35 -15.76 -13.04
CA PRO A 29 11.22 -16.52 -13.94
C PRO A 29 10.48 -17.51 -14.87
N THR A 30 9.36 -18.06 -14.41
CA THR A 30 8.57 -19.05 -15.17
C THR A 30 7.17 -18.59 -15.56
N LEU A 31 6.56 -17.66 -14.80
CA LEU A 31 5.17 -17.23 -15.04
C LEU A 31 5.10 -15.97 -15.92
N GLY A 32 6.25 -15.40 -16.29
CA GLY A 32 6.33 -14.21 -17.11
C GLY A 32 6.05 -12.91 -16.33
N PRO A 33 5.76 -11.81 -17.05
CA PRO A 33 5.48 -10.51 -16.45
C PRO A 33 4.28 -10.52 -15.50
N TRP A 34 4.27 -9.67 -14.47
CA TRP A 34 3.06 -9.43 -13.67
C TRP A 34 2.11 -8.44 -14.35
N SER A 35 2.66 -7.41 -14.98
CA SER A 35 1.88 -6.40 -15.71
C SER A 35 1.12 -6.98 -16.89
N LEU A 36 -0.16 -6.64 -16.96
CA LEU A 36 -1.05 -6.94 -18.06
C LEU A 36 -0.58 -6.27 -19.35
N ALA A 37 -0.23 -4.98 -19.29
CA ALA A 37 0.27 -4.23 -20.45
C ALA A 37 1.53 -4.87 -21.04
N ARG A 38 2.46 -5.33 -20.18
CA ARG A 38 3.66 -6.05 -20.62
C ARG A 38 3.33 -7.40 -21.25
N ARG A 39 2.39 -8.16 -20.69
CA ARG A 39 1.93 -9.44 -21.28
C ARG A 39 1.37 -9.24 -22.68
N VAL A 40 0.51 -8.23 -22.88
CA VAL A 40 -0.07 -7.90 -24.19
C VAL A 40 1.01 -7.49 -25.19
N GLN A 41 1.98 -6.67 -24.77
CA GLN A 41 3.10 -6.26 -25.62
C GLN A 41 3.97 -7.46 -26.06
N GLU A 42 4.14 -8.46 -25.19
CA GLU A 42 4.85 -9.71 -25.48
C GLU A 42 4.01 -10.71 -26.30
N GLY A 43 2.81 -10.32 -26.73
CA GLY A 43 1.93 -11.15 -27.55
C GLY A 43 1.18 -12.23 -26.77
N GLN A 44 1.17 -12.16 -25.43
CA GLN A 44 0.28 -12.98 -24.62
C GLN A 44 -1.14 -12.40 -24.71
N ASP A 45 -2.13 -13.27 -24.82
CA ASP A 45 -3.55 -12.90 -24.82
C ASP A 45 -4.14 -13.14 -23.42
N PRO A 46 -4.10 -12.14 -22.52
CA PRO A 46 -4.81 -12.25 -21.27
C PRO A 46 -6.31 -12.33 -21.54
N ASP A 47 -7.01 -13.25 -20.87
CA ASP A 47 -8.47 -13.31 -20.95
C ASP A 47 -9.07 -12.03 -20.35
N LEU A 48 -9.42 -11.09 -21.22
CA LEU A 48 -9.95 -9.77 -20.90
C LEU A 48 -11.43 -9.66 -21.23
N ASN A 49 -12.20 -10.75 -21.00
CA ASN A 49 -13.63 -10.80 -21.31
C ASN A 49 -13.95 -10.37 -22.75
N GLY A 50 -13.08 -10.76 -23.70
CA GLY A 50 -13.22 -10.43 -25.13
C GLY A 50 -12.70 -9.05 -25.55
N GLN A 51 -12.14 -8.25 -24.64
CA GLN A 51 -11.51 -6.97 -25.00
C GLN A 51 -10.09 -7.21 -25.54
N LYS A 52 -9.89 -6.99 -26.84
CA LYS A 52 -8.57 -7.10 -27.46
C LYS A 52 -7.80 -5.79 -27.29
N LEU A 53 -6.79 -5.78 -26.41
CA LEU A 53 -5.78 -4.71 -26.40
C LEU A 53 -4.68 -5.02 -27.43
N SER A 54 -4.15 -3.98 -28.06
CA SER A 54 -3.00 -4.08 -28.96
C SER A 54 -1.97 -3.07 -28.52
N ILE A 55 -0.83 -3.56 -28.07
CA ILE A 55 0.34 -2.77 -27.68
C ILE A 55 1.48 -3.23 -28.58
N GLY A 56 2.05 -2.32 -29.35
CA GLY A 56 3.16 -2.58 -30.25
C GLY A 56 4.47 -2.83 -29.50
N PRO A 57 5.43 -3.54 -30.12
CA PRO A 57 6.71 -3.89 -29.48
C PRO A 57 7.58 -2.67 -29.12
N ASN A 58 7.31 -1.51 -29.71
CA ASN A 58 8.04 -0.25 -29.46
C ASN A 58 7.22 0.76 -28.66
N ASP A 59 5.99 0.42 -28.25
CA ASP A 59 5.18 1.30 -27.44
C ASP A 59 5.76 1.40 -26.03
N ARG A 60 5.80 2.61 -25.47
CA ARG A 60 6.31 2.83 -24.12
C ARG A 60 5.38 2.20 -23.10
N LEU A 61 5.94 1.46 -22.15
CA LEU A 61 5.25 1.01 -20.93
C LEU A 61 5.68 1.86 -19.73
N ALA A 62 4.73 2.18 -18.85
CA ALA A 62 4.95 2.84 -17.57
C ALA A 62 4.47 1.93 -16.43
N VAL A 63 5.14 0.80 -16.26
CA VAL A 63 4.72 -0.26 -15.31
C VAL A 63 5.79 -0.61 -14.29
N ASP A 64 7.04 -0.19 -14.49
CA ASP A 64 8.10 -0.43 -13.53
C ASP A 64 8.01 0.57 -12.37
N GLY A 65 8.12 0.06 -11.15
CA GLY A 65 7.88 0.83 -9.93
C GLY A 65 6.44 1.24 -9.69
N ALA A 66 5.50 0.67 -10.45
CA ALA A 66 4.09 0.96 -10.28
C ALA A 66 3.42 0.02 -9.27
N PHE A 67 2.67 0.63 -8.34
CA PHE A 67 1.96 -0.05 -7.26
C PHE A 67 0.47 0.23 -7.31
N LYS A 68 -0.33 -0.75 -6.90
CA LYS A 68 -1.78 -0.60 -6.82
C LYS A 68 -2.13 0.55 -5.88
N THR A 69 -3.01 1.43 -6.35
CA THR A 69 -3.58 2.51 -5.54
C THR A 69 -4.36 1.91 -4.37
N PRO A 70 -3.97 2.15 -3.12
CA PRO A 70 -4.69 1.61 -1.96
C PRO A 70 -6.01 2.37 -1.73
N GLY A 71 -7.00 1.68 -1.16
CA GLY A 71 -8.17 2.36 -0.60
C GLY A 71 -7.81 3.08 0.70
N LEU A 72 -8.51 4.17 1.02
CA LEU A 72 -8.22 5.01 2.20
C LEU A 72 -9.17 4.79 3.38
N ARG A 73 -10.07 3.79 3.30
CA ARG A 73 -10.94 3.45 4.44
C ARG A 73 -10.10 2.87 5.57
N ASN A 74 -10.36 3.31 6.80
CA ASN A 74 -9.61 2.93 7.99
C ASN A 74 -8.11 3.25 7.94
N VAL A 75 -7.68 4.18 7.07
CA VAL A 75 -6.25 4.44 6.83
C VAL A 75 -5.51 4.80 8.12
N GLU A 76 -6.14 5.49 9.07
CA GLU A 76 -5.57 5.81 10.39
C GLU A 76 -5.07 4.57 11.16
N LEU A 77 -5.70 3.40 10.93
CA LEU A 77 -5.44 2.15 11.66
C LEU A 77 -4.52 1.17 10.90
N THR A 78 -4.02 1.55 9.72
CA THR A 78 -3.25 0.64 8.84
C THR A 78 -1.82 1.11 8.59
N GLY A 79 -1.22 1.78 9.56
CA GLY A 79 0.21 2.08 9.53
C GLY A 79 1.08 0.83 9.80
N PRO A 80 2.38 0.87 9.47
CA PRO A 80 3.05 1.95 8.76
C PRO A 80 2.60 2.06 7.30
N PHE A 81 2.82 3.22 6.70
CA PHE A 81 2.25 3.62 5.41
C PHE A 81 3.20 3.40 4.23
N MET A 82 2.63 3.52 3.02
CA MET A 82 3.23 3.16 1.74
C MET A 82 3.41 1.65 1.58
N HIS A 83 3.69 1.19 0.35
CA HIS A 83 3.84 -0.25 0.09
C HIS A 83 5.09 -0.87 0.72
N ASN A 84 6.04 -0.04 1.15
CA ASN A 84 7.26 -0.45 1.83
C ASN A 84 7.24 -0.20 3.35
N GLY A 85 6.13 0.32 3.91
CA GLY A 85 6.05 0.68 5.32
C GLY A 85 7.01 1.80 5.75
N GLY A 86 7.52 2.60 4.81
CA GLY A 86 8.57 3.59 5.06
C GLY A 86 8.13 4.84 5.79
N MET A 87 6.82 5.09 5.92
CA MET A 87 6.28 6.27 6.61
C MET A 87 5.47 5.88 7.84
N ARG A 88 5.65 6.62 8.92
CA ARG A 88 5.08 6.33 10.23
C ARG A 88 3.78 7.06 10.48
N THR A 89 3.57 8.21 9.84
CA THR A 89 2.40 9.08 10.10
C THR A 89 1.68 9.45 8.82
N LEU A 90 0.37 9.72 8.91
CA LEU A 90 -0.39 10.29 7.80
C LEU A 90 0.13 11.67 7.38
N THR A 91 0.74 12.41 8.32
CA THR A 91 1.39 13.68 8.03
C THR A 91 2.57 13.51 7.07
N GLU A 92 3.44 12.52 7.30
CA GLU A 92 4.55 12.19 6.40
C GLU A 92 4.01 11.82 4.99
N VAL A 93 2.92 11.04 4.92
CA VAL A 93 2.26 10.67 3.65
C VAL A 93 1.74 11.90 2.90
N VAL A 94 1.02 12.79 3.59
CA VAL A 94 0.49 14.01 2.95
C VAL A 94 1.63 14.93 2.50
N GLN A 95 2.68 15.06 3.31
CA GLN A 95 3.84 15.87 2.96
C GLN A 95 4.59 15.30 1.75
N PHE A 96 4.72 13.98 1.62
CA PHE A 96 5.26 13.29 0.45
C PHE A 96 4.53 13.72 -0.83
N TYR A 97 3.21 13.59 -0.85
CA TYR A 97 2.42 14.01 -2.02
C TYR A 97 2.47 15.53 -2.22
N ALA A 98 2.52 16.35 -1.16
CA ALA A 98 2.65 17.79 -1.31
C ALA A 98 3.97 18.19 -2.01
N ARG A 99 5.07 17.51 -1.67
CA ARG A 99 6.42 17.74 -2.24
C ARG A 99 6.72 16.92 -3.49
N ARG A 100 5.73 16.20 -4.04
CA ARG A 100 5.78 15.35 -5.24
C ARG A 100 6.16 13.89 -4.98
N ALA A 101 7.45 13.61 -4.81
CA ALA A 101 8.01 12.28 -4.64
C ALA A 101 9.36 12.36 -3.92
N ASP A 102 9.84 11.25 -3.36
CA ASP A 102 11.17 11.18 -2.74
C ASP A 102 12.27 10.93 -3.78
N PHE A 103 11.96 10.14 -4.82
CA PHE A 103 12.88 9.77 -5.90
C PHE A 103 12.32 10.19 -7.26
N PHE A 104 12.02 11.48 -7.43
CA PHE A 104 11.37 11.98 -8.64
C PHE A 104 12.23 11.77 -9.91
N GLU A 105 13.49 12.21 -9.87
CA GLU A 105 14.40 12.22 -11.02
C GLU A 105 14.77 10.79 -11.45
N GLU A 106 14.95 9.90 -10.48
CA GLU A 106 15.30 8.49 -10.69
C GLU A 106 14.16 7.68 -11.32
N ASN A 107 12.93 8.21 -11.28
CA ASN A 107 11.74 7.50 -11.74
C ASN A 107 11.13 8.08 -13.02
N LEU A 108 11.69 9.14 -13.63
CA LEU A 108 11.10 9.87 -14.76
C LEU A 108 10.58 8.99 -15.92
N ASP A 109 11.22 7.85 -16.18
CA ASP A 109 10.85 6.93 -17.25
C ASP A 109 9.53 6.18 -16.99
N ASN A 110 9.12 6.03 -15.73
CA ASN A 110 7.90 5.31 -15.35
C ASN A 110 6.97 6.11 -14.43
N LEU A 111 7.43 7.23 -13.88
CA LEU A 111 6.66 8.04 -12.95
C LEU A 111 5.36 8.52 -13.59
N ASP A 112 4.28 8.45 -12.82
CA ASP A 112 3.00 8.98 -13.23
C ASP A 112 3.08 10.52 -13.41
N PRO A 113 2.59 11.06 -14.54
CA PRO A 113 2.68 12.49 -14.83
C PRO A 113 1.90 13.39 -13.85
N ASP A 114 0.89 12.85 -13.16
CA ASP A 114 0.08 13.59 -12.18
C ASP A 114 0.79 13.69 -10.82
N VAL A 115 1.89 12.96 -10.63
CA VAL A 115 2.80 13.12 -9.48
C VAL A 115 3.66 14.35 -9.74
N ASP A 116 3.07 15.54 -9.67
CA ASP A 116 3.73 16.87 -9.76
C ASP A 116 3.75 17.62 -8.41
N GLY A 117 3.03 17.06 -7.44
CA GLY A 117 2.87 17.58 -6.10
C GLY A 117 1.61 18.42 -5.92
N ILE A 118 1.13 18.51 -4.69
CA ILE A 118 -0.11 19.24 -4.39
C ILE A 118 0.25 20.65 -3.88
N GLY A 119 0.31 21.60 -4.82
CA GLY A 119 0.77 22.97 -4.58
C GLY A 119 0.00 23.69 -3.46
N GLU A 120 -1.29 23.45 -3.32
CA GLU A 120 -2.12 24.09 -2.30
C GLU A 120 -1.71 23.74 -0.87
N VAL A 121 -1.15 22.54 -0.66
CA VAL A 121 -0.81 21.97 0.66
C VAL A 121 0.68 22.13 0.97
N ARG A 122 1.52 22.29 -0.07
CA ARG A 122 2.97 22.41 0.06
C ARG A 122 3.36 23.59 0.95
N GLY A 123 4.08 23.30 2.04
CA GLY A 123 4.51 24.31 3.01
C GLY A 123 3.37 24.96 3.82
N ASN A 124 2.18 24.35 3.82
CA ASN A 124 1.02 24.84 4.55
C ASN A 124 0.55 23.83 5.60
N ASP A 125 1.14 23.91 6.79
CA ASP A 125 0.87 22.97 7.89
C ASP A 125 -0.60 22.89 8.29
N ARG A 126 -1.34 24.01 8.18
CA ARG A 126 -2.78 24.03 8.48
C ARG A 126 -3.57 23.17 7.49
N LYS A 127 -3.24 23.23 6.21
CA LYS A 127 -3.90 22.41 5.19
C LYS A 127 -3.45 20.95 5.24
N VAL A 128 -2.18 20.70 5.58
CA VAL A 128 -1.69 19.34 5.85
C VAL A 128 -2.48 18.73 7.00
N ALA A 129 -2.58 19.42 8.14
CA ALA A 129 -3.34 18.96 9.29
C ALA A 129 -4.84 18.75 8.95
N ALA A 130 -5.45 19.68 8.21
CA ALA A 130 -6.84 19.53 7.80
C ALA A 130 -7.08 18.30 6.90
N LEU A 131 -6.16 18.00 5.99
CA LEU A 131 -6.24 16.80 5.15
C LEU A 131 -6.03 15.53 5.96
N VAL A 132 -5.10 15.52 6.91
CA VAL A 132 -4.91 14.39 7.84
C VAL A 132 -6.17 14.15 8.66
N GLU A 133 -6.78 15.19 9.23
CA GLU A 133 -8.04 15.05 9.97
C GLU A 133 -9.18 14.55 9.08
N PHE A 134 -9.26 15.00 7.82
CA PHE A 134 -10.20 14.42 6.85
C PHE A 134 -9.95 12.92 6.62
N LEU A 135 -8.70 12.48 6.47
CA LEU A 135 -8.37 11.06 6.29
C LEU A 135 -8.80 10.21 7.50
N LYS A 136 -8.66 10.74 8.72
CA LYS A 136 -9.13 10.06 9.94
C LYS A 136 -10.65 9.90 10.00
N THR A 137 -11.41 10.75 9.30
CA THR A 137 -12.88 10.59 9.19
C THR A 137 -13.29 9.41 8.32
N LEU A 138 -12.36 8.82 7.56
CA LEU A 138 -12.60 7.63 6.72
C LEU A 138 -12.54 6.32 7.51
N THR A 139 -12.39 6.39 8.83
CA THR A 139 -12.35 5.24 9.74
C THR A 139 -13.77 4.86 10.17
N ASP A 140 -14.14 3.60 9.99
CA ASP A 140 -15.38 3.03 10.52
C ASP A 140 -15.24 2.84 12.04
N GLU A 141 -16.13 3.45 12.82
CA GLU A 141 -16.10 3.36 14.28
C GLU A 141 -16.20 1.91 14.76
N ARG A 142 -16.91 1.04 14.05
CA ARG A 142 -17.01 -0.38 14.43
C ARG A 142 -15.68 -1.10 14.28
N VAL A 143 -14.84 -0.70 13.32
CA VAL A 143 -13.47 -1.21 13.24
C VAL A 143 -12.64 -0.65 14.38
N ARG A 144 -12.74 0.66 14.63
CA ARG A 144 -11.99 1.34 15.70
C ARG A 144 -12.27 0.76 17.08
N TYR A 145 -13.52 0.40 17.37
CA TYR A 145 -13.94 -0.18 18.64
C TYR A 145 -14.14 -1.69 18.58
N GLN A 146 -13.79 -2.35 17.47
CA GLN A 146 -13.89 -3.81 17.34
C GLN A 146 -15.33 -4.32 17.57
N GLU A 147 -16.34 -3.53 17.19
CA GLU A 147 -17.77 -3.89 17.27
C GLU A 147 -18.16 -4.81 16.11
N ALA A 148 -19.30 -5.50 16.25
CA ALA A 148 -19.80 -6.38 15.20
C ALA A 148 -19.95 -5.66 13.84
N PRO A 149 -19.51 -6.26 12.72
CA PRO A 149 -19.08 -7.66 12.56
C PRO A 149 -17.55 -7.88 12.72
N PHE A 150 -16.83 -6.92 13.31
CA PHE A 150 -15.38 -6.97 13.54
C PHE A 150 -15.03 -7.42 14.97
N ASP A 151 -16.03 -7.87 15.72
CA ASP A 151 -15.86 -8.53 17.01
C ASP A 151 -15.22 -9.93 16.82
N HIS A 152 -14.61 -10.49 17.86
CA HIS A 152 -13.89 -11.75 17.74
C HIS A 152 -13.92 -12.58 19.04
N PRO A 153 -13.87 -13.93 18.94
CA PRO A 153 -13.76 -14.78 20.10
C PRO A 153 -12.39 -14.62 20.76
N GLU A 154 -12.25 -15.22 21.94
CA GLU A 154 -10.94 -15.40 22.55
C GLU A 154 -10.05 -16.29 21.66
N LEU A 155 -8.79 -15.89 21.47
CA LEU A 155 -7.82 -16.59 20.63
C LEU A 155 -6.51 -16.80 21.40
N LEU A 156 -6.02 -18.04 21.41
CA LEU A 156 -4.65 -18.35 21.80
C LEU A 156 -3.79 -18.35 20.53
N VAL A 157 -2.84 -17.42 20.45
CA VAL A 157 -1.95 -17.29 19.28
C VAL A 157 -0.51 -17.63 19.66
N PRO A 158 0.22 -18.40 18.84
CA PRO A 158 1.64 -18.65 19.07
C PRO A 158 2.44 -17.36 18.85
N ASN A 159 3.33 -17.05 19.78
CA ASN A 159 4.21 -15.91 19.81
C ASN A 159 5.68 -16.35 19.92
N GLY A 160 6.13 -17.13 18.94
CA GLY A 160 7.45 -17.74 18.96
C GLY A 160 7.52 -18.91 19.93
N HIS A 161 8.70 -19.14 20.51
CA HIS A 161 8.96 -20.28 21.40
C HIS A 161 9.74 -19.82 22.63
N ARG A 162 9.43 -20.41 23.78
CA ARG A 162 10.08 -20.12 25.07
C ARG A 162 11.27 -21.02 25.37
N GLY A 163 11.50 -22.04 24.55
CA GLY A 163 12.58 -23.00 24.70
C GLY A 163 12.38 -24.25 23.88
N VAL A 164 13.23 -25.25 24.12
CA VAL A 164 13.17 -26.56 23.46
C VAL A 164 13.14 -27.63 24.55
N ASP A 165 12.24 -28.60 24.42
CA ASP A 165 12.22 -29.82 25.22
C ASP A 165 12.52 -31.02 24.31
N GLY A 166 13.71 -31.60 24.46
CA GLY A 166 14.25 -32.58 23.52
C GLY A 166 14.51 -31.98 22.13
N GLU A 167 13.77 -32.44 21.12
CA GLU A 167 13.80 -31.91 19.74
C GLU A 167 12.56 -31.06 19.40
N VAL A 168 11.70 -30.77 20.39
CA VAL A 168 10.43 -30.06 20.20
C VAL A 168 10.53 -28.64 20.75
N ALA A 169 10.26 -27.64 19.91
CA ALA A 169 10.12 -26.26 20.36
C ALA A 169 8.82 -26.12 21.18
N LEU A 170 8.92 -25.49 22.35
CA LEU A 170 7.77 -25.19 23.19
C LEU A 170 7.23 -23.82 22.80
N ASP A 171 6.01 -23.80 22.25
CA ASP A 171 5.34 -22.57 21.87
C ASP A 171 5.19 -21.65 23.09
N ASP A 172 5.43 -20.36 22.86
CA ASP A 172 5.01 -19.30 23.75
C ASP A 172 3.65 -18.82 23.26
N GLU A 173 2.62 -18.84 24.10
CA GLU A 173 1.26 -18.50 23.71
C GLU A 173 0.85 -17.14 24.27
N VAL A 174 0.21 -16.32 23.43
CA VAL A 174 -0.42 -15.08 23.84
C VAL A 174 -1.93 -15.21 23.75
N LEU A 175 -2.62 -14.87 24.83
CA LEU A 175 -4.07 -14.80 24.86
C LEU A 175 -4.53 -13.45 24.31
N LEU A 176 -5.27 -13.48 23.21
CA LEU A 176 -6.06 -12.36 22.73
C LEU A 176 -7.48 -12.50 23.33
N PRO A 177 -7.89 -11.58 24.23
CA PRO A 177 -9.18 -11.69 24.90
C PRO A 177 -10.34 -11.53 23.89
N ALA A 178 -11.50 -12.13 24.19
CA ALA A 178 -12.68 -11.93 23.36
C ALA A 178 -13.12 -10.46 23.35
N VAL A 179 -13.56 -9.98 22.20
CA VAL A 179 -14.31 -8.73 22.06
C VAL A 179 -15.73 -9.10 21.62
N GLY A 180 -16.73 -8.74 22.42
CA GLY A 180 -18.12 -9.04 22.10
C GLY A 180 -18.72 -8.03 21.12
N LYS A 181 -19.93 -8.30 20.62
CA LYS A 181 -20.65 -7.46 19.65
C LYS A 181 -20.71 -5.95 19.95
N SER A 182 -20.63 -5.58 21.23
CA SER A 182 -20.67 -4.18 21.70
C SER A 182 -19.31 -3.48 21.62
N GLY A 183 -18.30 -4.14 21.07
CA GLY A 183 -16.94 -3.63 20.96
C GLY A 183 -16.11 -3.80 22.23
N GLY A 184 -14.90 -3.29 22.14
CA GLY A 184 -13.90 -3.28 23.20
C GLY A 184 -13.14 -1.95 23.20
N ASP A 185 -11.88 -2.00 23.66
CA ASP A 185 -11.03 -0.83 23.69
C ASP A 185 -10.76 -0.30 22.27
N ARG A 186 -10.56 1.02 22.19
CA ARG A 186 -10.21 1.69 20.94
C ARG A 186 -8.87 1.15 20.42
N LEU A 187 -8.85 0.69 19.17
CA LEU A 187 -7.61 0.41 18.45
C LEU A 187 -6.77 1.69 18.38
N LYS A 188 -5.50 1.55 18.76
CA LYS A 188 -4.51 2.61 18.63
C LYS A 188 -4.01 2.65 17.19
N SER A 189 -3.82 3.86 16.67
CA SER A 189 -3.11 4.06 15.41
C SER A 189 -1.65 3.65 15.55
N PHE A 190 -0.96 3.43 14.43
CA PHE A 190 0.47 3.08 14.45
C PHE A 190 1.28 4.15 15.20
N GLU A 191 0.98 5.43 14.99
CA GLU A 191 1.63 6.57 15.66
C GLU A 191 1.49 6.52 17.19
N GLU A 192 0.35 6.06 17.70
CA GLU A 192 0.09 5.95 19.15
C GLU A 192 0.73 4.72 19.81
N ILE A 193 1.21 3.76 19.02
CA ILE A 193 1.87 2.53 19.50
C ILE A 193 3.40 2.70 19.49
N LEU A 194 3.93 3.69 18.78
CA LEU A 194 5.37 3.95 18.75
C LEU A 194 5.89 4.36 20.14
N PRO A 195 7.08 3.87 20.53
CA PRO A 195 7.70 4.17 21.82
C PRO A 195 8.19 5.62 21.95
#